data_AF-A0A1Z7WU57-F1
#
_entry.id   AF-A0A1Z7WU57-F1
#
_cell.length_a   1.000
_cell.length_b   1.000
_cell.length_c   1.000
_cell.angle_alpha   90.00
_cell.angle_beta   90.00
_cell.angle_gamma   90.00
#
_symmetry.space_group_name_H-M   'P 1'
#
loop_
_entity.id
_entity.type
_entity.pdbx_description
1 polymer ?
#
loop_
_entity_poly.entity_id
_entity_poly.type
_entity_poly.pdbx_seq_one_letter_code
_entity_poly.pdbx_strand_id
1 'polypeptide(L)'
;MYMASKALMVVAWLIFFLSPSYAESEFQALGKAANELSHSAQWNISISPNGEGLPPGQGTAAQGAKLFALQCAGCHGPDGIGASAEPLMGEVGSLTSDYPEKTVNSYWPYATTLFDYIRRAMPINAPFSLSADEVYALCAYILSKDGIVSSEAVLDEQSLPKIKMPNRDGFIAVHSDNR
;
A
#
# COMPACT_ATOMS: atom_id res chain seq x y z
N MET A 1 14.73 19.07 78.27
CA MET A 1 14.33 19.51 76.92
C MET A 1 14.99 18.74 75.77
N TYR A 2 16.08 18.00 75.96
CA TYR A 2 16.80 17.28 74.87
C TYR A 2 16.13 15.97 74.42
N MET A 3 15.42 15.26 75.30
CA MET A 3 14.78 13.96 74.97
C MET A 3 13.48 14.11 74.18
N ALA A 4 12.70 15.18 74.41
CA ALA A 4 11.45 15.43 73.69
C ALA A 4 11.70 15.73 72.19
N SER A 5 12.82 16.38 71.86
CA SER A 5 13.25 16.67 70.48
C SER A 5 13.61 15.40 69.70
N LYS A 6 14.28 14.43 70.34
CA LYS A 6 14.63 13.15 69.70
C LYS A 6 13.41 12.27 69.45
N ALA A 7 12.46 12.25 70.39
CA ALA A 7 11.20 11.51 70.21
C ALA A 7 10.36 12.08 69.06
N LEU A 8 10.28 13.40 68.93
CA LEU A 8 9.59 14.06 67.82
C LEU A 8 10.25 13.75 66.46
N MET A 9 11.59 13.74 66.41
CA MET A 9 12.34 13.37 65.19
C MET A 9 12.09 11.91 64.78
N VAL A 10 12.08 10.98 65.75
CA VAL A 10 11.86 9.55 65.46
C VAL A 10 10.44 9.30 64.95
N VAL A 11 9.43 9.97 65.52
CA VAL A 11 8.04 9.87 65.04
C VAL A 11 7.89 10.47 63.64
N ALA A 12 8.51 11.63 63.37
CA ALA A 12 8.50 12.24 62.04
C ALA A 12 9.17 11.35 60.98
N TRP A 13 10.26 10.67 61.34
CA TRP A 13 10.93 9.69 60.48
C TRP A 13 10.04 8.47 60.21
N LEU A 14 9.38 7.93 61.24
CA LEU A 14 8.47 6.79 61.08
C LEU A 14 7.29 7.11 60.14
N ILE A 15 6.71 8.31 60.22
CA ILE A 15 5.61 8.73 59.33
C ILE A 15 6.09 8.86 57.87
N PHE A 16 7.34 9.31 57.65
CA PHE A 16 7.92 9.42 56.31
C PHE A 16 8.18 8.06 55.65
N PHE A 17 8.53 7.02 56.43
CA PHE A 17 8.79 5.67 55.91
C PHE A 17 7.56 4.77 55.79
N LEU A 18 6.41 5.15 56.37
CA LEU A 18 5.16 4.39 56.36
C LEU A 18 4.21 4.75 55.20
N SER A 19 4.58 5.70 54.33
CA SER A 19 3.75 6.11 53.20
C SER A 19 4.29 5.50 51.89
N PRO A 20 3.82 4.32 51.45
CA PRO A 20 4.15 3.84 50.13
C PRO A 20 3.46 4.74 49.10
N SER A 21 4.23 5.61 48.43
CA SER A 21 3.79 6.26 47.20
C SER A 21 3.89 5.23 46.08
N TYR A 22 2.76 4.65 45.71
CA TYR A 22 2.64 3.95 44.44
C TYR A 22 2.23 4.96 43.38
N ALA A 23 3.04 5.10 42.34
CA ALA A 23 2.58 5.78 41.13
C ALA A 23 1.46 4.92 40.52
N GLU A 24 0.27 5.49 40.37
CA GLU A 24 -0.79 4.85 39.61
C GLU A 24 -0.28 4.70 38.17
N SER A 25 -0.41 3.49 37.63
CA SER A 25 0.05 3.22 36.27
C SER A 25 -0.71 4.14 35.30
N GLU A 26 0.01 5.01 34.57
CA GLU A 26 -0.57 5.83 33.50
C GLU A 26 -1.08 4.99 32.32
N PHE A 27 -0.86 3.66 32.33
CA PHE A 27 -1.42 2.75 31.33
C PHE A 27 -2.94 2.75 31.38
N GLN A 28 -3.55 3.37 30.37
CA GLN A 28 -4.98 3.25 30.09
C GLN A 28 -5.18 2.10 29.10
N ALA A 29 -6.00 1.12 29.45
CA ALA A 29 -6.39 0.03 28.56
C ALA A 29 -7.41 0.52 27.50
N LEU A 30 -6.95 1.40 26.60
CA LEU A 30 -7.73 1.89 25.48
C LEU A 30 -7.63 0.94 24.28
N GLY A 31 -8.75 0.71 23.60
CA GLY A 31 -8.81 -0.09 22.37
C GLY A 31 -8.84 -1.60 22.60
N LYS A 32 -8.69 -2.35 21.50
CA LYS A 32 -8.54 -3.81 21.48
C LYS A 32 -7.19 -4.16 20.86
N ALA A 33 -6.70 -5.38 21.12
CA ALA A 33 -5.48 -5.85 20.50
C ALA A 33 -5.62 -5.82 18.97
N ALA A 34 -4.70 -5.12 18.29
CA ALA A 34 -4.75 -4.97 16.84
C ALA A 34 -4.79 -6.33 16.13
N ASN A 35 -4.10 -7.34 16.67
CA ASN A 35 -4.08 -8.70 16.11
C ASN A 35 -5.49 -9.27 15.84
N GLU A 36 -6.47 -9.00 16.70
CA GLU A 36 -7.85 -9.48 16.50
C GLU A 36 -8.54 -8.81 15.30
N LEU A 37 -8.19 -7.55 15.01
CA LEU A 37 -8.77 -6.75 13.93
C LEU A 37 -7.98 -6.88 12.62
N SER A 38 -6.66 -7.04 12.70
CA SER A 38 -5.73 -7.12 11.57
C SER A 38 -5.87 -8.42 10.77
N HIS A 39 -6.52 -9.46 11.29
CA HIS A 39 -6.83 -10.66 10.52
C HIS A 39 -8.10 -10.53 9.67
N SER A 40 -8.89 -9.46 9.83
CA SER A 40 -10.06 -9.25 8.99
C SER A 40 -9.65 -8.75 7.61
N ALA A 41 -10.15 -9.42 6.58
CA ALA A 41 -9.92 -9.07 5.17
C ALA A 41 -10.41 -7.66 4.81
N GLN A 42 -11.27 -7.05 5.63
CA GLN A 42 -11.68 -5.65 5.46
C GLN A 42 -10.54 -4.65 5.77
N TRP A 43 -9.62 -5.02 6.66
CA TRP A 43 -8.58 -4.14 7.17
C TRP A 43 -7.18 -4.53 6.67
N ASN A 44 -6.96 -5.80 6.36
CA ASN A 44 -5.69 -6.29 5.82
C ASN A 44 -5.77 -6.54 4.32
N ILE A 45 -5.78 -5.44 3.58
CA ILE A 45 -5.75 -5.44 2.11
C ILE A 45 -4.39 -5.01 1.56
N SER A 46 -3.37 -4.76 2.39
CA SER A 46 -2.07 -4.31 1.89
C SER A 46 -1.45 -5.35 0.97
N ILE A 47 -1.00 -4.92 -0.22
CA ILE A 47 -0.23 -5.75 -1.14
C ILE A 47 1.20 -5.27 -1.17
N SER A 48 2.14 -6.17 -0.90
CA SER A 48 3.56 -5.84 -0.92
C SER A 48 4.14 -5.96 -2.35
N PRO A 49 5.32 -5.38 -2.61
CA PRO A 49 6.06 -5.57 -3.85
C PRO A 49 6.35 -7.03 -4.24
N ASN A 50 6.41 -7.94 -3.26
CA ASN A 50 6.70 -9.37 -3.50
C ASN A 50 5.45 -10.21 -3.79
N GLY A 51 4.25 -9.61 -3.74
CA GLY A 51 2.97 -10.28 -3.97
C GLY A 51 2.22 -10.74 -2.73
N GLU A 52 2.82 -10.63 -1.54
CA GLU A 52 2.10 -10.86 -0.28
C GLU A 52 0.85 -9.99 -0.20
N GLY A 53 -0.30 -10.59 0.10
CA GLY A 53 -1.60 -9.92 0.17
C GLY A 53 -2.40 -9.92 -1.14
N LEU A 54 -1.86 -10.44 -2.25
CA LEU A 54 -2.62 -10.63 -3.48
C LEU A 54 -3.72 -11.69 -3.28
N PRO A 55 -4.98 -11.38 -3.65
CA PRO A 55 -6.05 -12.37 -3.64
C PRO A 55 -5.87 -13.37 -4.79
N PRO A 56 -6.34 -14.62 -4.62
CA PRO A 56 -6.36 -15.59 -5.71
C PRO A 56 -7.27 -15.10 -6.84
N GLY A 57 -6.82 -15.32 -8.08
CA GLY A 57 -7.57 -14.94 -9.27
C GLY A 57 -6.70 -14.93 -10.50
N GLN A 58 -7.31 -14.72 -11.67
CA GLN A 58 -6.57 -14.60 -12.91
C GLN A 58 -7.30 -13.73 -13.94
N GLY A 59 -6.53 -13.11 -14.83
CA GLY A 59 -7.08 -12.31 -15.91
C GLY A 59 -6.16 -12.21 -17.12
N THR A 60 -6.77 -12.15 -18.30
CA THR A 60 -6.06 -12.00 -19.58
C THR A 60 -6.08 -10.55 -20.06
N ALA A 61 -5.08 -10.15 -20.84
CA ALA A 61 -5.06 -8.81 -21.45
C ALA A 61 -6.27 -8.57 -22.37
N ALA A 62 -6.78 -9.60 -23.05
CA ALA A 62 -7.99 -9.50 -23.87
C ALA A 62 -9.26 -9.23 -23.05
N GLN A 63 -9.39 -9.83 -21.86
CA GLN A 63 -10.46 -9.49 -20.91
C GLN A 63 -10.28 -8.05 -20.40
N GLY A 64 -9.04 -7.68 -20.07
CA GLY A 64 -8.69 -6.35 -19.60
C GLY A 64 -9.01 -5.24 -20.60
N ALA A 65 -8.78 -5.47 -21.89
CA ALA A 65 -9.10 -4.52 -22.94
C ALA A 65 -10.61 -4.19 -22.97
N LYS A 66 -11.46 -5.22 -22.83
CA LYS A 66 -12.92 -5.05 -22.77
C LYS A 66 -13.34 -4.28 -21.52
N LEU A 67 -12.79 -4.64 -20.35
CA LEU A 67 -13.07 -3.96 -19.09
C LEU A 67 -12.60 -2.50 -19.13
N PHE A 68 -11.42 -2.24 -19.66
CA PHE A 68 -10.85 -0.91 -19.79
C PHE A 68 -11.74 0.01 -20.62
N ALA A 69 -12.24 -0.48 -21.76
CA ALA A 69 -13.16 0.28 -22.61
C ALA A 69 -14.46 0.67 -21.89
N LEU A 70 -14.94 -0.18 -20.97
CA LEU A 70 -16.19 0.03 -20.24
C LEU A 70 -16.01 0.88 -18.97
N GLN A 71 -14.90 0.71 -18.26
CA GLN A 71 -14.73 1.20 -16.89
C GLN A 71 -13.64 2.28 -16.74
N CYS A 72 -12.73 2.43 -17.71
CA CYS A 72 -11.54 3.27 -17.57
C CYS A 72 -11.41 4.34 -18.67
N ALA A 73 -11.75 3.96 -19.91
CA ALA A 73 -11.52 4.78 -21.11
C ALA A 73 -12.27 6.12 -21.11
N GLY A 74 -13.37 6.23 -20.34
CA GLY A 74 -14.12 7.48 -20.21
C GLY A 74 -13.30 8.63 -19.61
N CYS A 75 -12.30 8.33 -18.78
CA CYS A 75 -11.41 9.33 -18.17
C CYS A 75 -9.98 9.25 -18.71
N HIS A 76 -9.44 8.04 -18.89
CA HIS A 76 -8.05 7.84 -19.32
C HIS A 76 -7.88 7.80 -20.85
N GLY A 77 -8.95 8.00 -21.61
CA GLY A 77 -8.96 7.93 -23.07
C GLY A 77 -9.03 6.48 -23.60
N PRO A 78 -9.47 6.30 -24.86
CA PRO A 78 -9.64 4.96 -25.45
C PRO A 78 -8.33 4.15 -25.52
N ASP A 79 -7.22 4.84 -25.78
CA ASP A 79 -5.89 4.24 -25.84
C ASP A 79 -5.13 4.28 -24.51
N GLY A 80 -5.74 4.81 -23.44
CA GLY A 80 -5.10 4.96 -22.12
C GLY A 80 -3.96 5.97 -22.07
N ILE A 81 -3.87 6.86 -23.07
CA ILE A 81 -2.87 7.93 -23.18
C ILE A 81 -3.35 9.26 -22.59
N GLY A 82 -4.38 9.23 -21.76
CA GLY A 82 -4.93 10.39 -21.06
C GLY A 82 -6.07 11.07 -21.81
N ALA A 83 -6.96 11.70 -21.05
CA ALA A 83 -8.01 12.57 -21.55
C ALA A 83 -8.41 13.58 -20.47
N SER A 84 -9.46 13.28 -19.68
CA SER A 84 -9.80 14.07 -18.49
C SER A 84 -9.04 13.61 -17.24
N ALA A 85 -8.40 12.44 -17.28
CA ALA A 85 -7.45 11.92 -16.30
C ALA A 85 -6.09 11.59 -16.94
N GLU A 86 -5.10 11.29 -16.12
CA GLU A 86 -3.71 11.07 -16.50
C GLU A 86 -3.51 9.88 -17.46
N PRO A 87 -2.49 9.91 -18.33
CA PRO A 87 -2.08 8.75 -19.12
C PRO A 87 -1.62 7.59 -18.22
N LEU A 88 -2.04 6.38 -18.58
CA LEU A 88 -1.70 5.15 -17.86
C LEU A 88 -0.59 4.36 -18.57
N MET A 89 -0.51 4.46 -19.89
CA MET A 89 0.39 3.72 -20.76
C MET A 89 1.00 4.66 -21.81
N GLY A 90 2.05 4.21 -22.48
CA GLY A 90 2.86 4.98 -23.41
C GLY A 90 4.13 5.55 -22.79
N GLU A 91 4.97 6.12 -23.65
CA GLU A 91 6.15 6.91 -23.29
C GLU A 91 7.19 6.16 -22.43
N VAL A 92 7.28 4.83 -22.59
CA VAL A 92 8.33 4.02 -21.96
C VAL A 92 9.70 4.45 -22.48
N GLY A 93 10.60 4.79 -21.55
CA GLY A 93 11.94 5.33 -21.88
C GLY A 93 12.01 6.85 -22.00
N SER A 94 10.89 7.57 -21.87
CA SER A 94 10.86 9.04 -21.94
C SER A 94 11.46 9.75 -20.72
N LEU A 95 11.77 9.04 -19.63
CA LEU A 95 12.13 9.64 -18.32
C LEU A 95 13.36 10.55 -18.34
N THR A 96 14.22 10.45 -19.36
CA THR A 96 15.40 11.31 -19.55
C THR A 96 15.26 12.29 -20.73
N SER A 97 14.09 12.37 -21.34
CA SER A 97 13.81 13.32 -22.43
C SER A 97 13.49 14.72 -21.89
N ASP A 98 13.40 15.71 -22.78
CA ASP A 98 13.00 17.08 -22.43
C ASP A 98 11.57 17.15 -21.86
N TYR A 99 10.70 16.21 -22.24
CA TYR A 99 9.30 16.13 -21.85
C TYR A 99 8.97 14.71 -21.37
N PRO A 100 9.44 14.30 -20.18
CA PRO A 100 9.21 12.97 -19.66
C PRO A 100 7.75 12.78 -19.24
N GLU A 101 7.15 11.68 -19.65
CA GLU A 101 5.79 11.32 -19.25
C GLU A 101 5.83 10.18 -18.23
N LYS A 102 5.18 10.38 -17.08
CA LYS A 102 5.20 9.42 -15.96
C LYS A 102 3.92 8.61 -15.94
N THR A 103 3.89 7.56 -16.74
CA THR A 103 2.79 6.59 -16.81
C THR A 103 3.04 5.42 -15.87
N VAL A 104 2.06 4.50 -15.76
CA VAL A 104 2.27 3.24 -15.04
C VAL A 104 3.44 2.48 -15.68
N ASN A 105 3.45 2.40 -17.02
CA ASN A 105 4.42 1.60 -17.75
C ASN A 105 5.81 2.26 -17.83
N SER A 106 5.89 3.59 -17.82
CA SER A 106 7.17 4.30 -17.91
C SER A 106 7.85 4.50 -16.55
N TYR A 107 7.08 4.68 -15.46
CA TYR A 107 7.62 5.18 -14.19
C TYR A 107 7.47 4.22 -13.01
N TRP A 108 6.40 3.43 -12.93
CA TRP A 108 6.11 2.66 -11.69
C TRP A 108 7.08 1.47 -11.54
N PRO A 109 7.60 1.18 -10.33
CA PRO A 109 8.60 0.12 -10.13
C PRO A 109 8.01 -1.28 -9.94
N TYR A 110 6.73 -1.39 -9.56
CA TYR A 110 6.10 -2.67 -9.22
C TYR A 110 4.71 -2.81 -9.85
N ALA A 111 4.48 -3.90 -10.57
CA ALA A 111 3.16 -4.25 -11.11
C ALA A 111 2.12 -4.53 -10.01
N THR A 112 2.56 -4.95 -8.82
CA THR A 112 1.65 -5.17 -7.67
C THR A 112 1.05 -3.86 -7.15
N THR A 113 1.75 -2.73 -7.29
CA THR A 113 1.21 -1.40 -6.97
C THR A 113 0.05 -1.03 -7.91
N LEU A 114 0.14 -1.40 -9.19
CA LEU A 114 -0.96 -1.21 -10.14
C LEU A 114 -2.21 -1.98 -9.69
N PHE A 115 -2.05 -3.26 -9.34
CA PHE A 115 -3.16 -4.08 -8.84
C PHE A 115 -3.79 -3.48 -7.58
N ASP A 116 -2.97 -3.12 -6.58
CA ASP A 116 -3.49 -2.54 -5.34
C ASP A 116 -4.25 -1.24 -5.60
N TYR A 117 -3.68 -0.36 -6.42
CA TYR A 117 -4.30 0.92 -6.75
C TYR A 117 -5.63 0.74 -7.47
N ILE A 118 -5.69 -0.12 -8.49
CA ILE A 118 -6.94 -0.39 -9.22
C ILE A 118 -7.99 -0.95 -8.25
N ARG A 119 -7.66 -2.00 -7.49
CA ARG A 119 -8.61 -2.62 -6.55
C ARG A 119 -9.15 -1.63 -5.52
N ARG A 120 -8.30 -0.75 -4.99
CA ARG A 120 -8.62 0.11 -3.85
C ARG A 120 -9.23 1.45 -4.24
N ALA A 121 -8.95 1.95 -5.43
CA ALA A 121 -9.30 3.32 -5.82
C ALA A 121 -10.08 3.42 -7.13
N MET A 122 -10.14 2.35 -7.94
CA MET A 122 -10.77 2.38 -9.26
C MET A 122 -11.96 1.42 -9.39
N PRO A 123 -12.92 1.72 -10.28
CA PRO A 123 -13.11 3.02 -10.95
C PRO A 123 -13.40 4.15 -9.94
N ILE A 124 -13.07 5.40 -10.27
CA ILE A 124 -13.11 6.51 -9.31
C ILE A 124 -14.50 6.74 -8.68
N ASN A 125 -15.57 6.38 -9.40
CA ASN A 125 -16.95 6.47 -8.94
C ASN A 125 -17.44 5.22 -8.18
N ALA A 126 -16.66 4.13 -8.18
CA ALA A 126 -16.98 2.89 -7.51
C ALA A 126 -15.71 2.15 -7.02
N PRO A 127 -14.92 2.71 -6.07
CA PRO A 127 -13.78 2.01 -5.49
C PRO A 127 -14.19 0.66 -4.87
N PHE A 128 -13.31 -0.34 -4.91
CA PHE A 128 -13.56 -1.72 -4.43
C PHE A 128 -14.68 -2.48 -5.17
N SER A 129 -15.17 -1.99 -6.30
CA SER A 129 -16.24 -2.67 -7.04
C SER A 129 -15.76 -3.81 -7.94
N LEU A 130 -14.48 -3.84 -8.29
CA LEU A 130 -13.90 -4.85 -9.19
C LEU A 130 -13.46 -6.10 -8.41
N SER A 131 -13.73 -7.26 -9.00
CA SER A 131 -13.22 -8.55 -8.53
C SER A 131 -11.71 -8.72 -8.78
N ALA A 132 -11.07 -9.67 -8.11
CA ALA A 132 -9.64 -9.96 -8.30
C ALA A 132 -9.31 -10.29 -9.77
N ASP A 133 -10.14 -11.11 -10.43
CA ASP A 133 -9.99 -11.49 -11.84
C ASP A 133 -10.04 -10.27 -12.77
N GLU A 134 -10.98 -9.35 -12.53
CA GLU A 134 -11.11 -8.11 -13.31
C GLU A 134 -9.89 -7.20 -13.13
N VAL A 135 -9.36 -7.10 -11.91
CA VAL A 135 -8.16 -6.31 -11.63
C VAL A 135 -6.93 -6.95 -12.30
N TYR A 136 -6.75 -8.28 -12.23
CA TYR A 136 -5.67 -8.96 -12.96
C TYR A 136 -5.77 -8.75 -14.47
N ALA A 137 -6.98 -8.81 -15.02
CA ALA A 137 -7.23 -8.60 -16.44
C ALA A 137 -6.83 -7.16 -16.84
N LEU A 138 -7.24 -6.15 -16.07
CA LEU A 138 -6.85 -4.74 -16.30
C LEU A 138 -5.34 -4.55 -16.21
N CYS A 139 -4.67 -5.14 -15.21
CA CYS A 139 -3.21 -5.14 -15.11
C CYS A 139 -2.58 -5.74 -16.37
N ALA A 140 -3.06 -6.91 -16.81
CA ALA A 140 -2.54 -7.58 -18.00
C ALA A 140 -2.67 -6.69 -19.25
N TYR A 141 -3.82 -6.04 -19.41
CA TYR A 141 -4.05 -5.12 -20.53
C TYR A 141 -3.11 -3.92 -20.49
N ILE A 142 -3.09 -3.17 -19.38
CA ILE A 142 -2.27 -1.96 -19.24
C ILE A 142 -0.79 -2.28 -19.51
N LEU A 143 -0.27 -3.35 -18.90
CA LEU A 143 1.14 -3.74 -19.06
C LEU A 143 1.45 -4.27 -20.48
N SER A 144 0.47 -4.90 -21.16
CA SER A 144 0.66 -5.40 -22.53
C SER A 144 0.79 -4.29 -23.58
N LYS A 145 0.22 -3.10 -23.31
CA LYS A 145 0.12 -2.02 -24.30
C LYS A 145 1.47 -1.41 -24.68
N ASP A 146 2.45 -1.48 -23.78
CA ASP A 146 3.85 -1.11 -24.07
C ASP A 146 4.79 -2.33 -24.09
N GLY A 147 4.24 -3.55 -24.24
CA GLY A 147 5.03 -4.78 -24.38
C GLY A 147 5.80 -5.22 -23.14
N ILE A 148 5.44 -4.75 -21.93
CA ILE A 148 6.02 -5.23 -20.67
C ILE A 148 5.64 -6.70 -20.45
N VAL A 149 4.43 -7.07 -20.87
CA VAL A 149 3.97 -8.45 -20.98
C VAL A 149 3.41 -8.71 -22.38
N SER A 150 3.24 -9.99 -22.74
CA SER A 150 2.59 -10.39 -24.00
C SER A 150 1.14 -9.91 -24.07
N SER A 151 0.63 -9.62 -25.29
CA SER A 151 -0.81 -9.38 -25.52
C SER A 151 -1.68 -10.58 -25.17
N GLU A 152 -1.09 -11.77 -25.10
CA GLU A 152 -1.74 -13.02 -24.70
C GLU A 152 -1.45 -13.40 -23.24
N ALA A 153 -0.88 -12.48 -22.45
CA ALA A 153 -0.52 -12.75 -21.08
C ALA A 153 -1.75 -13.07 -20.22
N VAL A 154 -1.61 -14.08 -19.37
CA VAL A 154 -2.51 -14.39 -18.26
C VAL A 154 -1.77 -14.02 -16.98
N LEU A 155 -2.32 -13.07 -16.22
CA LEU A 155 -1.78 -12.66 -14.94
C LEU A 155 -2.60 -13.22 -13.78
N ASP A 156 -1.91 -13.59 -12.72
CA ASP A 156 -2.46 -14.15 -11.47
C ASP A 156 -1.60 -13.71 -10.28
N GLU A 157 -1.92 -14.19 -9.07
CA GLU A 157 -1.18 -13.84 -7.85
C GLU A 157 0.28 -14.31 -7.86
N GLN A 158 0.62 -15.28 -8.70
CA GLN A 158 1.95 -15.87 -8.81
C GLN A 158 2.81 -15.21 -9.89
N SER A 159 2.20 -14.72 -10.96
CA SER A 159 2.88 -14.18 -12.13
C SER A 159 3.02 -12.67 -12.08
N LEU A 160 2.04 -11.94 -11.53
CA LEU A 160 2.08 -10.48 -11.39
C LEU A 160 3.34 -9.96 -10.63
N PRO A 161 3.74 -10.53 -9.47
CA PRO A 161 4.93 -10.05 -8.74
C PRO A 161 6.25 -10.30 -9.45
N LYS A 162 6.27 -11.23 -10.42
CA LYS A 162 7.48 -11.60 -11.19
C LYS A 162 7.75 -10.64 -12.35
N ILE A 163 6.80 -9.76 -12.68
CA ILE A 163 6.98 -8.77 -13.73
C ILE A 163 8.05 -7.76 -13.31
N LYS A 164 9.12 -7.66 -14.11
CA LYS A 164 10.12 -6.59 -13.96
C LYS A 164 9.66 -5.36 -14.75
N MET A 165 9.15 -4.35 -14.05
CA MET A 165 8.78 -3.07 -14.67
C MET A 165 10.02 -2.35 -15.23
N PRO A 166 9.88 -1.54 -16.31
CA PRO A 166 11.02 -0.85 -16.92
C PRO A 166 11.81 0.03 -15.95
N ASN A 167 11.13 0.72 -15.04
CA ASN A 167 11.75 1.61 -14.05
C ASN A 167 11.96 0.95 -12.67
N ARG A 168 12.09 -0.39 -12.62
CA ARG A 168 12.27 -1.16 -11.37
C ARG A 168 13.39 -0.62 -10.48
N ASP A 169 14.50 -0.24 -11.09
CA ASP A 169 15.74 0.16 -10.42
C ASP A 169 15.93 1.70 -10.43
N GLY A 170 14.90 2.47 -10.82
CA GLY A 170 14.97 3.94 -10.98
C GLY A 170 14.66 4.75 -9.73
N PHE A 171 14.49 4.10 -8.58
CA PHE A 171 14.17 4.74 -7.31
C PHE A 171 15.29 4.50 -6.29
N ILE A 172 15.64 5.55 -5.55
CA ILE A 172 16.63 5.48 -4.46
C ILE A 172 15.99 5.88 -3.14
N ALA A 173 16.44 5.27 -2.05
CA ALA A 173 16.09 5.75 -0.72
C ALA A 173 16.82 7.07 -0.46
N VAL A 174 16.07 8.15 -0.21
CA VAL A 174 16.65 9.47 0.10
C VAL A 174 17.36 9.45 1.46
N HIS A 175 16.99 8.51 2.33
CA HIS A 175 17.65 8.24 3.61
C HIS A 175 18.09 6.78 3.61
N SER A 176 19.37 6.53 3.83
CA SER A 176 19.89 5.17 4.01
C SER A 176 19.26 4.55 5.25
N ASP A 177 18.70 3.34 5.14
CA ASP A 177 18.20 2.58 6.28
C ASP A 177 19.36 2.28 7.25
N ASN A 178 19.46 3.08 8.31
CA ASN A 178 20.10 2.71 9.58
C ASN A 178 19.02 2.23 10.56
N ARG A 179 18.12 1.35 10.11
CA ARG A 179 17.13 0.68 10.96
C ARG A 179 17.26 -0.82 10.85
#